data_AF-A0A828PYQ1-F1
#
_entry.id   AF-A0A828PYQ1-F1
#
_cell.length_a   1.000
_cell.length_b   1.000
_cell.length_c   1.000
_cell.angle_alpha   90.00
_cell.angle_beta   90.00
_cell.angle_gamma   90.00
#
_symmetry.space_group_name_H-M   'P 1'
#
loop_
_entity.id
_entity.type
_entity.pdbx_description
1 polymer ?
#
loop_
_entity_poly.entity_id
_entity_poly.type
_entity_poly.pdbx_seq_one_letter_code
_entity_poly.pdbx_strand_id
1 'polypeptide(L)'
;MARNELTRNARAIADLMYRKGAEKSDKEIAISIGIDPSNLCRFKTNYLEMVAAYLDEIGLSVHIKNDDKPVPKEVLRSLSVLAELGLASAKDEYLGK
;
A
#
# COMPACT_ATOMS: atom_id res chain seq x y z
N MET A 1 7.54 -8.86 20.10
CA MET A 1 7.52 -9.97 19.11
C MET A 1 8.87 -10.00 18.45
N ALA A 2 9.41 -11.18 18.17
CA ALA A 2 10.64 -11.26 17.39
C ALA A 2 10.28 -11.17 15.90
N ARG A 3 11.05 -10.43 15.10
CA ARG A 3 10.82 -10.28 13.64
C ARG A 3 10.74 -11.60 12.86
N ASN A 4 11.26 -12.67 13.46
CA ASN A 4 11.22 -14.04 12.94
C ASN A 4 9.85 -14.73 13.09
N GLU A 5 8.96 -14.20 13.93
CA GLU A 5 7.59 -14.71 14.16
C GLU A 5 6.57 -14.08 13.19
N LEU A 6 6.96 -13.05 12.43
CA LEU A 6 6.11 -12.39 11.45
C LEU A 6 5.99 -13.25 10.18
N THR A 7 4.76 -13.34 9.65
CA THR A 7 4.52 -13.84 8.30
C THR A 7 5.28 -13.01 7.26
N ARG A 8 5.48 -13.57 6.06
CA ARG A 8 6.15 -12.87 4.96
C ARG A 8 5.46 -11.54 4.62
N ASN A 9 4.12 -11.51 4.69
CA ASN A 9 3.33 -10.33 4.40
C ASN A 9 3.41 -9.30 5.54
N ALA A 10 3.27 -9.72 6.80
CA ALA A 10 3.43 -8.83 7.95
C ALA A 10 4.80 -8.16 7.98
N ARG A 11 5.86 -8.91 7.61
CA ARG A 11 7.21 -8.35 7.45
C ARG A 11 7.28 -7.30 6.33
N ALA A 12 6.66 -7.58 5.18
CA ALA A 12 6.61 -6.62 4.07
C ALA A 12 5.85 -5.32 4.44
N ILE A 13 4.76 -5.45 5.21
CA ILE A 13 4.01 -4.30 5.74
C ILE A 13 4.89 -3.48 6.71
N ALA A 14 5.56 -4.12 7.65
CA ALA A 14 6.46 -3.45 8.59
C ALA A 14 7.62 -2.73 7.86
N ASP A 15 8.25 -3.40 6.88
CA ASP A 15 9.34 -2.82 6.08
C ASP A 15 8.87 -1.59 5.28
N LEU A 16 7.65 -1.63 4.75
CA LEU A 16 7.04 -0.51 4.04
C LEU A 16 6.78 0.67 4.99
N MET A 17 6.26 0.40 6.19
CA MET A 17 6.05 1.42 7.23
C MET A 17 7.38 2.06 7.68
N TYR A 18 8.44 1.27 7.87
CA TYR A 18 9.76 1.81 8.22
C TYR A 18 10.34 2.67 7.09
N ARG A 19 10.27 2.20 5.84
CA ARG A 19 10.77 2.95 4.68
C ARG A 19 10.07 4.30 4.54
N LYS A 20 8.75 4.32 4.58
CA LYS A 20 7.96 5.57 4.46
C LYS A 20 8.09 6.46 5.69
N GLY A 21 8.15 5.86 6.88
CA GLY A 21 8.34 6.57 8.13
C GLY A 21 9.72 7.20 8.30
N ALA A 22 10.70 6.86 7.44
CA ALA A 22 12.03 7.48 7.40
C ALA A 22 12.10 8.68 6.44
N GLU A 23 11.13 8.86 5.53
CA GLU A 23 11.10 9.97 4.56
C GLU A 23 10.75 11.33 5.20
N LYS A 24 10.15 11.31 6.39
CA LYS A 24 9.79 12.50 7.17
C LYS A 24 10.28 12.33 8.60
N SER A 25 10.56 13.45 9.28
CA SER A 25 10.97 13.36 10.68
C SER A 25 9.80 12.91 11.56
N ASP A 26 10.12 12.12 12.58
CA ASP A 26 9.13 11.68 13.58
C ASP A 26 8.42 12.87 14.24
N LYS A 27 9.11 14.00 14.39
CA LYS A 27 8.52 15.22 14.93
C LYS A 27 7.42 15.78 14.02
N GLU A 28 7.68 15.89 12.72
CA GLU A 28 6.69 16.38 11.76
C GLU A 28 5.48 15.45 11.64
N ILE A 29 5.73 14.14 11.61
CA ILE A 29 4.67 13.13 11.58
C ILE A 29 3.82 13.21 12.85
N ALA A 30 4.46 13.29 14.01
CA ALA A 30 3.78 13.35 15.30
C ALA A 30 2.91 14.61 15.43
N ILE A 31 3.44 15.78 15.05
CA ILE A 31 2.68 17.04 15.02
C ILE A 31 1.49 16.93 14.06
N SER A 32 1.68 16.36 12.87
CA SER A 32 0.60 16.20 11.89
C SER A 32 -0.51 15.25 12.34
N ILE A 33 -0.20 14.26 13.19
CA ILE A 33 -1.17 13.29 13.72
C ILE A 33 -1.75 13.75 15.07
N GLY A 34 -1.16 14.78 15.68
CA GLY A 34 -1.59 15.32 16.98
C GLY A 34 -1.09 14.50 18.18
N ILE A 35 0.05 13.83 18.04
CA ILE A 35 0.67 13.02 19.11
C ILE A 35 2.02 13.60 19.52
N ASP A 36 2.48 13.27 20.73
CA ASP A 36 3.82 13.62 21.17
C ASP A 36 4.89 12.83 20.37
N PRO A 37 5.97 13.48 19.88
CA PRO A 37 7.03 12.79 19.14
C PRO A 37 7.67 11.63 19.90
N SER A 38 7.77 11.71 21.22
CA SER A 38 8.34 10.65 22.07
C SER A 38 7.43 9.42 22.08
N ASN A 39 6.12 9.63 22.04
CA ASN A 39 5.14 8.54 21.94
C ASN A 39 5.21 7.85 20.58
N LEU A 40 5.42 8.61 19.49
CA LEU A 40 5.61 8.03 18.16
C LEU A 40 6.88 7.17 18.08
N CYS A 41 7.99 7.63 18.66
CA CYS A 41 9.23 6.87 18.70
C CYS A 41 9.08 5.54 19.48
N ARG A 42 8.40 5.59 20.64
CA ARG A 42 8.06 4.39 21.43
C ARG A 42 7.14 3.45 20.67
N PHE A 43 6.20 3.99 19.90
CA PHE A 43 5.30 3.20 19.06
C PHE A 43 6.05 2.43 17.97
N LYS A 44 6.95 3.10 17.23
CA LYS A 44 7.77 2.48 16.18
C LYS A 44 8.61 1.31 16.68
N THR A 45 9.12 1.42 17.91
CA THR A 45 10.01 0.41 18.50
C THR A 45 9.24 -0.78 19.06
N ASN A 46 8.11 -0.55 19.73
CA ASN A 46 7.43 -1.59 20.51
C ASN A 46 6.19 -2.17 19.83
N TYR A 47 5.51 -1.40 18.99
CA TYR A 47 4.16 -1.74 18.52
C TYR A 47 4.04 -1.85 17.00
N LEU A 48 4.96 -1.30 16.22
CA LEU A 48 4.85 -1.30 14.76
C LEU A 48 4.82 -2.71 14.17
N GLU A 49 5.71 -3.60 14.62
CA GLU A 49 5.70 -5.00 14.18
C GLU A 49 4.41 -5.73 14.57
N MET A 50 3.86 -5.44 15.75
CA MET A 50 2.59 -6.01 16.21
C MET A 50 1.40 -5.51 15.39
N VAL A 51 1.40 -4.23 15.02
CA VAL A 51 0.39 -3.65 14.12
C VAL A 51 0.48 -4.26 12.74
N ALA A 52 1.70 -4.47 12.21
CA ALA A 52 1.89 -5.12 10.92
C ALA A 52 1.40 -6.58 10.91
N ALA A 53 1.63 -7.32 12.00
CA ALA A 53 1.08 -8.66 12.19
C ALA A 53 -0.46 -8.63 12.24
N TYR A 54 -1.02 -7.72 13.03
CA TYR A 54 -2.47 -7.57 13.15
C TYR A 54 -3.15 -7.23 11.82
N LEU A 55 -2.53 -6.36 11.01
CA LEU A 55 -3.05 -6.00 9.68
C LEU A 55 -3.07 -7.21 8.72
N ASP A 56 -2.05 -8.06 8.78
CA ASP A 56 -2.01 -9.28 7.96
C ASP A 56 -3.09 -10.28 8.41
N GLU A 57 -3.25 -10.48 9.72
CA GLU A 57 -4.25 -11.39 10.29
C GLU A 57 -5.70 -11.00 9.92
N ILE A 58 -5.99 -9.70 9.87
CA ILE A 58 -7.32 -9.20 9.47
C ILE A 58 -7.47 -9.07 7.94
N GLY A 59 -6.44 -9.44 7.16
CA GLY A 59 -6.47 -9.40 5.70
C GLY A 59 -6.40 -7.98 5.10
N LEU A 60 -5.87 -7.00 5.84
CA LEU A 60 -5.69 -5.63 5.37
C LEU A 60 -4.30 -5.43 4.77
N SER A 61 -4.27 -4.91 3.54
CA SER A 61 -3.03 -4.56 2.85
C SER A 61 -2.70 -3.07 3.00
N VAL A 62 -1.44 -2.78 3.28
CA VAL A 62 -0.93 -1.40 3.36
C VAL A 62 -0.30 -1.03 2.03
N HIS A 63 -0.80 0.05 1.43
CA HIS A 63 -0.27 0.60 0.19
C HIS A 63 0.20 2.04 0.40
N ILE A 64 1.19 2.46 -0.38
CA ILE A 64 1.70 3.82 -0.34
C ILE A 64 0.62 4.74 -0.94
N LYS A 65 0.24 5.78 -0.18
CA LYS A 65 -0.73 6.77 -0.64
C LYS A 65 -0.17 7.49 -1.88
N ASN A 66 -0.95 7.49 -2.96
CA ASN A 66 -0.60 8.06 -4.29
C ASN A 66 0.51 7.32 -5.06
N ASP A 67 0.99 6.18 -4.59
CA ASP A 67 1.71 5.26 -5.46
C ASP A 67 0.66 4.52 -6.30
N ASP A 68 0.94 4.34 -7.60
CA ASP A 68 -0.04 3.87 -8.57
C ASP A 68 -0.85 2.68 -8.05
N LYS A 69 -2.16 2.73 -8.26
CA LYS A 69 -3.18 1.73 -7.90
C LYS A 69 -2.70 0.27 -8.13
N PRO A 70 -3.34 -0.72 -7.46
CA PRO A 70 -2.86 -2.10 -7.26
C PRO A 70 -2.91 -2.99 -8.51
N VAL A 71 -2.78 -2.40 -9.70
CA VAL A 71 -2.74 -3.10 -10.97
C VAL A 71 -1.35 -2.86 -11.55
N PRO A 72 -0.50 -3.90 -11.63
CA PRO A 72 0.80 -3.78 -12.29
C PRO A 72 0.65 -3.10 -13.64
N LYS A 73 1.58 -2.20 -14.01
CA LYS A 73 1.50 -1.41 -15.26
C LYS A 73 1.27 -2.27 -16.51
N GLU A 74 1.79 -3.48 -16.51
CA GLU A 74 1.57 -4.48 -17.56
C GLU A 74 0.09 -4.89 -17.64
N VAL A 75 -0.55 -5.17 -16.51
CA VAL A 75 -1.97 -5.53 -16.42
C VAL A 75 -2.86 -4.35 -16.81
N LEU A 76 -2.49 -3.11 -16.44
CA LEU A 76 -3.19 -1.91 -16.92
C LEU A 76 -3.10 -1.79 -18.45
N ARG A 77 -1.92 -2.04 -19.02
CA ARG A 77 -1.72 -1.97 -20.48
C ARG A 77 -2.54 -3.05 -21.19
N SER A 78 -2.56 -4.28 -20.68
CA SER A 78 -3.40 -5.36 -21.21
C SER A 78 -4.89 -5.03 -21.12
N LEU A 79 -5.35 -4.44 -20.01
CA LEU A 79 -6.74 -4.01 -19.85
C LEU A 79 -7.10 -2.86 -20.81
N SER A 80 -6.21 -1.90 -21.04
CA SER A 80 -6.41 -0.83 -22.01
C SER A 80 -6.55 -1.37 -23.43
N VAL A 81 -5.66 -2.28 -23.85
CA VAL A 81 -5.71 -2.91 -25.19
C VAL A 81 -7.00 -3.71 -25.36
N LEU A 82 -7.41 -4.45 -24.33
CA LEU A 82 -8.66 -5.23 -24.37
C LEU A 82 -9.90 -4.32 -24.48
N ALA A 83 -9.90 -3.19 -23.75
CA ALA A 83 -10.98 -2.20 -23.82
C ALA A 83 -11.04 -1.52 -25.21
N GLU A 84 -9.90 -1.19 -25.81
CA GLU A 84 -9.81 -0.62 -27.16
C GLU A 84 -10.34 -1.58 -28.23
N LEU A 85 -9.97 -2.86 -28.15
CA LEU A 85 -10.47 -3.89 -29.05
C LEU A 85 -11.98 -4.11 -28.90
N GLY A 86 -12.49 -4.12 -27.66
CA GLY A 86 -13.93 -4.21 -27.40
C GLY A 86 -14.71 -3.01 -27.95
N LEU A 87 -14.17 -1.79 -27.81
CA LEU A 87 -14.75 -0.58 -28.38
C LEU A 87 -14.75 -0.58 -29.91
N ALA A 88 -13.67 -1.10 -30.53
CA ALA A 88 -13.59 -1.24 -31.99
C ALA A 88 -14.62 -2.25 -32.49
N SER A 89 -14.72 -3.42 -31.85
CA SER A 89 -15.70 -4.46 -32.19
C SER A 89 -17.14 -3.96 -32.01
N ALA A 90 -17.45 -3.24 -30.93
CA ALA A 90 -18.78 -2.70 -30.69
C ALA A 90 -19.14 -1.57 -31.69
N LYS A 91 -18.16 -0.80 -32.17
CA LYS A 91 -18.38 0.20 -33.23
C LYS A 91 -18.68 -0.45 -34.58
N ASP A 92 -17.96 -1.51 -34.95
CA ASP A 92 -18.23 -2.27 -36.17
C ASP A 92 -19.60 -2.95 -36.11
N GLU A 93 -19.99 -3.50 -34.95
CA GLU A 93 -21.22 -4.28 -34.80
C GLU A 93 -22.49 -3.41 -34.69
N TYR A 94 -22.41 -2.20 -34.13
CA TYR A 94 -23.59 -1.36 -33.85
C TYR A 94 -23.60 0.03 -34.51
N LEU A 95 -22.48 0.51 -35.03
CA LEU A 95 -22.35 1.84 -35.66
C LEU A 95 -21.80 1.78 -37.09
N GLY A 96 -21.68 0.59 -37.67
CA GLY A 96 -21.26 0.39 -39.06
C GLY A 96 -22.11 1.24 -40.02
N LYS A 97 -21.43 2.11 -40.78
CA LYS A 97 -21.95 2.67 -42.03
C LYS A 97 -21.88 1.62 -43.13
#